data_AF-A0A966MBU1-F1
#
_entry.id   AF-A0A966MBU1-F1
#
_cell.length_a   1.000
_cell.length_b   1.000
_cell.length_c   1.000
_cell.angle_alpha   90.00
_cell.angle_beta   90.00
_cell.angle_gamma   90.00
#
_symmetry.space_group_name_H-M   'P 1'
#
loop_
_entity.id
_entity.type
_entity.pdbx_description
1 polymer ?
#
loop_
_entity_poly.entity_id
_entity_poly.type
_entity_poly.pdbx_seq_one_letter_code
_entity_poly.pdbx_strand_id
1 'polypeptide(L)' 'MKGVPHQNLSKETRLDLVLYLINAGRVGLLEEEKSLDLLLHQLRQFPNGKYDDLVDSFTQALHVLPTLGSGKAVWRIS' A
#
# COMPACT_ATOMS: atom_id res chain seq x y z
N MET A 1 2.77 -19.88 -0.75
CA MET A 1 2.67 -18.58 -0.05
C MET A 1 1.29 -18.51 0.59
N LYS A 2 1.19 -18.36 1.92
CA LYS A 2 -0.12 -18.18 2.58
C LYS A 2 -0.52 -16.72 2.39
N GLY A 3 -1.68 -16.47 1.77
CA GLY A 3 -2.22 -15.11 1.62
C GLY A 3 -2.41 -14.46 2.98
N VAL A 4 -2.16 -13.16 3.06
CA VAL A 4 -2.38 -12.38 4.29
C VAL A 4 -3.87 -12.42 4.62
N PRO A 5 -4.30 -12.86 5.82
CA PRO A 5 -5.72 -12.92 6.15
C PRO A 5 -6.34 -11.52 6.15
N HIS A 6 -7.26 -11.23 5.23
CA HIS A 6 -7.87 -9.90 5.06
C HIS A 6 -9.09 -9.63 5.97
N GLN A 7 -9.37 -10.48 6.96
CA GLN A 7 -10.53 -10.36 7.88
C GLN A 7 -11.89 -10.10 7.19
N ASN A 8 -12.03 -10.45 5.90
CA ASN A 8 -13.18 -10.11 5.03
C ASN A 8 -13.45 -8.59 4.88
N LEU A 9 -12.48 -7.73 5.15
CA LEU A 9 -12.62 -6.28 4.92
C LEU A 9 -12.57 -5.94 3.43
N SER A 10 -13.38 -4.96 3.01
CA SER A 10 -13.31 -4.42 1.66
C SER A 10 -11.95 -3.76 1.41
N LYS A 11 -11.55 -3.66 0.13
CA LYS A 11 -10.30 -2.97 -0.25
C LYS A 11 -10.29 -1.51 0.22
N GLU A 12 -11.43 -0.83 0.13
CA GLU A 12 -11.62 0.53 0.63
C GLU A 12 -11.34 0.65 2.12
N THR A 13 -11.99 -0.19 2.94
CA THR A 13 -11.77 -0.18 4.38
C THR A 13 -10.32 -0.50 4.73
N ARG A 14 -9.66 -1.38 3.98
CA ARG A 14 -8.24 -1.68 4.19
C ARG A 14 -7.35 -0.48 3.87
N LEU A 15 -7.65 0.28 2.81
CA LEU A 15 -6.92 1.50 2.47
C LEU A 15 -7.11 2.57 3.56
N ASP A 16 -8.35 2.78 4.04
CA ASP A 16 -8.66 3.74 5.10
C ASP A 16 -7.85 3.49 6.38
N LEU A 17 -7.66 2.21 6.74
CA LEU A 17 -6.86 1.83 7.91
C LEU A 17 -5.38 2.23 7.81
N VAL A 18 -4.85 2.39 6.60
CA VAL A 18 -3.44 2.76 6.37
C VAL A 18 -3.24 4.21 5.94
N LEU A 19 -4.30 4.94 5.58
CA LEU A 19 -4.24 6.37 5.20
C LEU A 19 -3.57 7.23 6.27
N TYR A 20 -3.76 6.91 7.56
CA TYR A 20 -3.10 7.66 8.64
C TYR A 20 -1.57 7.58 8.57
N LEU A 21 -1.00 6.45 8.12
CA LEU A 21 0.44 6.29 7.97
C LEU A 21 0.99 7.24 6.89
N ILE A 22 0.22 7.41 5.82
CA ILE A 22 0.54 8.33 4.73
C ILE A 22 0.42 9.78 5.22
N ASN A 23 -0.72 10.14 5.81
CA ASN A 23 -0.99 11.50 6.27
C ASN A 23 -0.05 11.96 7.41
N ALA A 24 0.44 11.04 8.24
CA ALA A 24 1.40 11.32 9.29
C ALA A 24 2.86 11.39 8.78
N GLY A 25 3.10 11.29 7.47
CA GLY A 25 4.43 11.31 6.87
C GLY A 25 5.29 10.08 7.24
N ARG A 26 4.65 8.97 7.66
CA ARG A 26 5.34 7.73 8.03
C ARG A 26 5.62 6.81 6.85
N VAL A 27 5.17 7.21 5.65
CA VAL A 27 5.42 6.51 4.39
C VAL A 27 6.20 7.45 3.49
N GLY A 28 7.41 7.06 3.12
CA GLY A 28 8.19 7.71 2.07
C GLY A 28 8.11 6.89 0.79
N LEU A 29 7.79 7.55 -0.33
CA LEU A 29 7.84 6.95 -1.66
C LEU A 29 9.09 7.49 -2.39
N LEU A 30 9.77 6.62 -3.13
CA LEU A 30 10.92 7.02 -3.94
C LEU A 30 10.41 7.67 -5.23
N GLU A 31 10.70 8.95 -5.42
CA GLU A 31 10.19 9.74 -6.56
C GLU A 31 10.65 9.20 -7.92
N GLU A 32 11.82 8.56 -7.98
CA GLU A 32 12.40 8.00 -9.21
C GLU A 32 11.83 6.63 -9.60
N GLU A 33 10.95 6.06 -8.78
CA GLU A 33 10.44 4.71 -8.99
C GLU A 33 9.34 4.69 -10.04
N LYS A 34 9.53 3.92 -11.12
CA LYS A 34 8.62 3.89 -12.28
C LYS A 34 7.20 3.46 -11.92
N SER A 35 7.06 2.62 -10.89
CA SER A 35 5.76 2.15 -10.41
C SER A 35 4.98 3.22 -9.62
N LEU A 36 5.63 4.32 -9.21
CA LEU A 36 4.98 5.39 -8.43
C LEU A 36 3.86 6.08 -9.22
N ASP A 37 4.11 6.47 -10.47
CA ASP A 37 3.10 7.12 -11.30
C ASP A 37 1.87 6.24 -11.52
N LEU A 38 2.09 4.93 -11.69
CA LEU A 38 1.02 3.97 -11.88
C LEU A 38 0.23 3.75 -10.58
N LEU A 39 0.89 3.67 -9.43
CA LEU A 39 0.25 3.61 -8.13
C LEU A 39 -0.59 4.87 -7.87
N LEU A 40 -0.03 6.06 -8.13
CA LEU A 40 -0.75 7.33 -7.99
C LEU A 40 -1.94 7.43 -8.95
N HIS A 41 -1.81 6.92 -10.17
CA HIS A 41 -2.91 6.84 -11.12
C HIS A 41 -4.05 5.96 -10.58
N GLN A 42 -3.75 4.76 -10.10
CA GLN A 42 -4.77 3.88 -9.52
C GLN A 42 -5.40 4.48 -8.26
N LEU A 43 -4.60 5.07 -7.35
CA LEU A 43 -5.10 5.73 -6.14
C LEU A 43 -6.10 6.86 -6.43
N ARG A 44 -5.88 7.65 -7.49
CA ARG A 44 -6.80 8.73 -7.90
C ARG A 44 -8.14 8.22 -8.43
N GLN A 45 -8.16 7.01 -8.99
CA GLN A 45 -9.36 6.41 -9.58
C GLN A 45 -10.08 5.46 -8.61
N PHE A 46 -9.39 4.99 -7.58
CA PHE A 46 -9.92 4.08 -6.59
C PHE A 46 -11.11 4.72 -5.82
N PRO A 47 -12.18 3.97 -5.50
CA PRO A 47 -12.39 2.53 -5.78
C PRO A 47 -12.98 2.23 -7.16
N ASN A 48 -13.29 3.24 -7.96
CA ASN A 48 -14.05 3.10 -9.20
C ASN A 48 -13.17 2.87 -10.46
N GLY A 49 -11.86 2.79 -10.27
CA GLY A 49 -10.90 2.57 -11.34
C GLY A 49 -11.00 1.16 -11.92
N LYS A 50 -10.54 1.00 -13.17
CA LYS A 50 -10.49 -0.31 -13.82
C LYS A 50 -9.50 -1.28 -13.16
N TYR A 51 -8.46 -0.74 -12.53
CA TYR A 51 -7.37 -1.48 -11.91
C TYR A 51 -7.12 -0.96 -10.49
N ASP A 52 -6.86 -1.86 -9.55
CA ASP A 52 -6.63 -1.56 -8.13
C ASP A 52 -5.55 -2.46 -7.49
N ASP A 53 -4.81 -3.20 -8.31
CA ASP A 53 -3.81 -4.20 -7.89
C ASP A 53 -2.62 -3.57 -7.16
N LEU A 54 -2.18 -2.39 -7.60
CA LEU A 54 -1.14 -1.64 -6.90
C LEU A 54 -1.67 -1.03 -5.61
N VAL A 55 -2.91 -0.55 -5.60
CA VAL A 55 -3.55 -0.03 -4.37
C VAL A 55 -3.68 -1.14 -3.33
N ASP A 56 -4.11 -2.32 -3.74
CA ASP A 56 -4.27 -3.48 -2.86
C ASP A 56 -2.94 -3.97 -2.30
N SER A 57 -1.93 -4.18 -3.17
CA SER A 57 -0.60 -4.60 -2.75
C SER A 57 0.10 -3.57 -1.86
N PHE A 58 0.00 -2.28 -2.19
CA PHE A 58 0.51 -1.18 -1.38
C PHE A 58 -0.15 -1.15 0.01
N THR A 59 -1.47 -1.27 0.06
CA THR A 59 -2.24 -1.32 1.32
C THR A 59 -1.82 -2.50 2.19
N GLN A 60 -1.65 -3.69 1.59
CA GLN A 60 -1.18 -4.87 2.31
C GLN A 60 0.24 -4.69 2.84
N ALA A 61 1.13 -4.11 2.05
CA ALA A 61 2.49 -3.82 2.48
C ALA A 61 2.50 -2.87 3.68
N LEU A 62 1.73 -1.78 3.64
CA LEU A 62 1.63 -0.83 4.75
C LEU A 62 1.03 -1.43 6.01
N HIS A 63 0.16 -2.43 5.90
CA HIS A 63 -0.37 -3.15 7.05
C HIS A 63 0.66 -4.06 7.71
N VAL A 64 1.55 -4.67 6.91
CA VAL A 64 2.56 -5.62 7.39
C VAL A 64 3.83 -4.91 7.87
N LEU A 65 4.29 -3.86 7.18
CA LEU A 65 5.57 -3.20 7.47
C LEU A 65 5.76 -2.79 8.95
N PRO A 66 4.75 -2.23 9.66
CA PRO A 66 4.88 -1.90 11.07
C PRO A 66 5.07 -3.12 11.99
N THR A 67 4.65 -4.32 11.56
CA THR A 67 4.74 -5.55 12.38
C THR A 67 6.08 -6.27 12.25
N LEU A 68 6.90 -5.92 11.25
CA LEU A 68 8.16 -6.60 10.95
C LEU A 68 9.33 -6.22 11.89
N GLY A 69 9.14 -5.28 12.83
CA GLY A 69 10.18 -4.86 13.79
C GLY A 69 11.28 -3.99 13.14
N SER A 70 11.99 -3.19 13.95
CA SER A 70 12.88 -2.08 13.52
C SER A 70 14.16 -2.45 12.75
N GLY A 71 14.25 -3.65 12.16
CA GLY A 71 15.38 -4.03 11.32
C GLY A 71 15.18 -3.51 9.90
N LYS A 72 15.80 -2.37 9.56
CA LYS A 72 15.94 -1.76 8.22
C LYS A 72 14.82 -2.10 7.22
N ALA A 73 14.03 -1.12 6.81
CA ALA A 73 13.12 -1.27 5.68
C ALA A 73 13.91 -1.67 4.42
N VAL A 74 13.90 -2.96 4.07
CA VAL A 74 14.56 -3.53 2.88
C VAL A 74 13.48 -4.07 1.96
N TRP A 75 12.76 -3.21 1.24
CA TRP A 75 12.06 -3.67 0.03
C TRP A 75 12.16 -2.61 -1.07
N ARG A 76 12.83 -3.01 -2.15
CA ARG A 76 12.84 -2.33 -3.45
C ARG A 76 11.73 -2.98 -4.27
N ILE A 77 10.76 -2.19 -4.74
CA ILE A 77 9.81 -2.66 -5.76
C ILE A 77 10.62 -2.74 -7.06
N SER A 78 10.73 -3.94 -7.62
CA SER A 78 11.40 -4.24 -8.89
C SER A 78 10.42 -4.30 -10.04
#